data_AF-A0A7X5HUQ4-F1
#
_entry.id   AF-A0A7X5HUQ4-F1
#
_cell.length_a   1.000
_cell.length_b   1.000
_cell.length_c   1.000
_cell.angle_alpha   90.00
_cell.angle_beta   90.00
_cell.angle_gamma   90.00
#
_symmetry.space_group_name_H-M   'P 1'
#
loop_
_entity.id
_entity.type
_entity.pdbx_description
1 polymer ?
#
loop_
_entity_poly.entity_id
_entity_poly.type
_entity_poly.pdbx_seq_one_letter_code
_entity_poly.pdbx_strand_id
1 'polypeptide(L)'
;MEWKGVVCMKTRKMRLLLFLIIPLALTLALAACGSKAPAVNGSQAEELVLTLEELAAFDGKDGNPAYVAVDGVIYDVTESRPWSGGEHNGFSAGKDLTREIKEVSPHGVSKLVGIPVVGRLADTP
;
A
#
# COMPACT_ATOMS: atom_id res chain seq x y z
N MET A 1 -35.30 -19.11 39.82
CA MET A 1 -34.06 -18.55 39.25
C MET A 1 -34.37 -18.22 37.79
N GLU A 2 -35.23 -17.23 37.58
CA GLU A 2 -34.83 -15.88 37.16
C GLU A 2 -34.17 -15.86 35.77
N TRP A 3 -35.02 -15.89 34.74
CA TRP A 3 -34.69 -15.45 33.38
C TRP A 3 -34.61 -13.93 33.36
N LYS A 4 -33.40 -13.40 33.18
CA LYS A 4 -33.11 -12.02 32.73
C LYS A 4 -32.59 -12.14 31.30
N GLY A 5 -33.02 -11.41 30.28
CA GLY A 5 -33.97 -10.32 30.19
C GLY A 5 -33.90 -9.75 28.77
N VAL A 6 -35.06 -9.28 28.29
CA VAL A 6 -35.25 -8.08 27.48
C VAL A 6 -34.60 -8.03 26.08
N VAL A 7 -35.46 -8.35 25.09
CA VAL A 7 -35.49 -7.72 23.76
C VAL A 7 -35.68 -6.21 23.90
N CYS A 8 -34.96 -5.38 23.12
CA CYS A 8 -35.55 -4.13 22.64
C CYS A 8 -34.96 -3.69 21.31
N MET A 9 -35.76 -3.91 20.27
CA MET A 9 -35.58 -3.38 18.93
C MET A 9 -35.83 -1.86 18.94
N LYS A 10 -34.96 -1.12 18.25
CA LYS A 10 -35.31 -0.01 17.36
C LYS A 10 -35.95 1.24 17.98
N THR A 11 -35.23 2.37 17.98
CA THR A 11 -35.84 3.66 17.65
C THR A 11 -34.87 4.57 16.87
N ARG A 12 -35.19 4.80 15.58
CA ARG A 12 -34.73 5.98 14.85
C ARG A 12 -35.65 7.13 15.29
N LYS A 13 -35.11 8.20 15.86
CA LYS A 13 -35.84 9.46 16.07
C LYS A 13 -35.06 10.59 15.43
N MET A 14 -35.30 10.73 14.12
CA MET A 14 -34.89 11.85 13.29
C MET A 14 -35.66 13.09 13.77
N ARG A 15 -35.00 13.97 14.53
CA ARG A 15 -35.54 15.29 14.89
C ARG A 15 -35.32 16.22 13.69
N LEU A 16 -36.32 16.31 12.82
CA LEU A 16 -36.39 17.28 11.75
C LEU A 16 -37.37 18.38 12.16
N LEU A 17 -36.84 19.51 12.62
CA LEU A 17 -37.58 20.76 12.81
C LEU A 17 -36.58 21.88 12.54
N LEU A 18 -36.59 22.37 11.30
CA LEU A 18 -35.79 23.50 10.83
C LEU A 18 -36.77 24.52 10.24
N PHE A 19 -36.66 25.74 10.77
CA PHE A 19 -37.56 26.87 10.63
C PHE A 19 -37.66 27.38 9.18
N LEU A 20 -38.89 27.53 8.70
CA LEU A 20 -39.28 28.19 7.45
C LEU A 20 -39.45 29.70 7.66
N ILE A 21 -38.59 30.52 7.06
CA ILE A 21 -38.77 31.95 6.65
C ILE A 21 -37.43 32.47 6.05
N ILE A 22 -37.21 32.45 4.72
CA ILE A 22 -37.47 33.50 3.67
C ILE A 22 -36.64 34.79 3.92
N PRO A 23 -36.00 35.50 2.94
CA PRO A 23 -36.02 35.40 1.46
C PRO A 23 -34.64 35.45 0.74
N LEU A 24 -34.68 35.06 -0.55
CA LEU A 24 -34.09 35.74 -1.72
C LEU A 24 -32.84 36.62 -1.53
N ALA A 25 -31.68 36.07 -1.87
CA ALA A 25 -30.56 36.84 -2.42
C ALA A 25 -30.10 36.17 -3.72
N LEU A 26 -30.81 36.52 -4.79
CA LEU A 26 -30.39 36.34 -6.16
C LEU A 26 -29.23 37.30 -6.43
N THR A 27 -27.99 36.80 -6.46
CA THR A 27 -26.92 37.44 -7.24
C THR A 27 -26.11 36.35 -7.95
N LEU A 28 -26.49 36.14 -9.20
CA LEU A 28 -25.75 35.38 -10.19
C LEU A 28 -24.63 36.27 -10.71
N ALA A 29 -23.38 35.99 -10.34
CA ALA A 29 -22.20 36.51 -11.02
C ALA A 29 -21.28 35.34 -11.38
N LEU A 30 -21.46 34.86 -12.61
CA LEU A 30 -20.57 33.93 -13.30
C LEU A 30 -19.21 34.60 -13.53
N ALA A 31 -18.21 34.21 -12.76
CA ALA A 31 -16.81 34.35 -13.12
C ALA A 31 -16.10 33.02 -12.82
N ALA A 32 -16.56 31.95 -13.46
CA ALA A 32 -15.81 30.69 -13.53
C ALA A 32 -14.72 30.87 -14.60
N CYS A 33 -13.57 31.40 -14.19
CA CYS A 33 -12.34 31.19 -14.95
C CYS A 33 -12.00 29.71 -14.76
N GLY A 34 -12.53 28.87 -15.66
CA GLY A 34 -12.17 27.48 -15.77
C GLY A 34 -10.75 27.38 -16.28
N SER A 35 -9.77 27.57 -15.40
CA SER A 35 -8.49 26.88 -15.56
C SER A 35 -8.85 25.41 -15.54
N LYS A 36 -8.92 24.81 -16.73
CA LYS A 36 -9.04 23.38 -16.92
C LYS A 36 -7.83 22.76 -16.24
N ALA A 37 -7.97 22.44 -14.96
CA ALA A 37 -7.03 21.62 -14.24
C ALA A 37 -6.94 20.31 -15.03
N PRO A 38 -5.74 19.84 -15.39
CA PRO A 38 -5.62 18.49 -15.91
C PRO A 38 -6.12 17.57 -14.79
N ALA A 39 -7.21 16.86 -15.04
CA ALA A 39 -7.53 15.68 -14.27
C ALA A 39 -6.39 14.69 -14.54
N VAL A 40 -5.39 14.68 -13.64
CA VAL A 40 -4.30 13.70 -13.67
C VAL A 40 -4.92 12.37 -13.23
N ASN A 41 -5.48 11.68 -14.22
CA ASN A 41 -5.91 10.31 -14.11
C ASN A 41 -4.64 9.44 -14.07
N GLY A 42 -4.41 8.78 -12.94
CA GLY A 42 -3.34 7.80 -12.77
C GLY A 42 -2.00 8.43 -12.38
N SER A 43 -1.63 8.21 -11.11
CA SER A 43 -0.25 8.27 -10.64
C SER A 43 0.67 7.58 -11.68
N GLN A 44 1.49 8.38 -12.37
CA GLN A 44 2.71 7.85 -12.99
C GLN A 44 3.62 7.53 -11.80
N ALA A 45 3.47 6.32 -11.24
CA ALA A 45 4.38 5.82 -10.21
C ALA A 45 5.74 5.72 -10.89
N GLU A 46 6.59 6.69 -10.60
CA GLU A 46 7.98 6.69 -11.00
C GLU A 46 8.60 5.39 -10.52
N GLU A 47 9.12 4.62 -11.47
CA GLU A 47 9.64 3.30 -11.19
C GLU A 47 10.87 3.41 -10.30
N LEU A 48 10.87 2.69 -9.17
CA LEU A 48 11.99 2.68 -8.25
C LEU A 48 13.18 1.97 -8.91
N VAL A 49 14.28 2.69 -9.11
CA VAL A 49 15.54 2.14 -9.62
C VAL A 49 16.60 2.28 -8.53
N LEU A 50 17.16 1.16 -8.07
CA LEU A 50 18.11 1.14 -6.95
C LEU A 50 19.41 0.43 -7.33
N THR A 51 20.53 0.95 -6.88
CA THR A 51 21.77 0.15 -6.77
C THR A 51 21.63 -0.92 -5.68
N LEU A 52 22.54 -1.89 -5.65
CA LEU A 52 22.59 -2.87 -4.55
C LEU A 52 22.85 -2.21 -3.19
N GLU A 53 23.64 -1.13 -3.17
CA GLU A 53 23.94 -0.39 -1.95
C GLU A 53 22.69 0.32 -1.40
N GLU A 54 21.89 0.92 -2.28
CA GLU A 54 20.63 1.55 -1.88
C GLU A 54 19.58 0.51 -1.47
N LEU A 55 19.53 -0.64 -2.17
CA LEU A 55 18.66 -1.76 -1.78
C LEU A 55 18.94 -2.23 -0.35
N ALA A 56 20.19 -2.17 0.13
CA ALA A 56 20.56 -2.61 1.47
C ALA A 56 19.86 -1.86 2.61
N ALA A 57 19.31 -0.66 2.36
CA ALA A 57 18.52 0.09 3.34
C ALA A 57 17.10 -0.48 3.53
N PHE A 58 16.62 -1.32 2.61
CA PHE A 58 15.30 -1.94 2.65
C PHE A 58 15.36 -3.32 3.30
N ASP A 59 15.85 -3.34 4.54
CA ASP A 59 16.22 -4.54 5.29
C ASP A 59 15.12 -5.10 6.19
N GLY A 60 13.94 -4.45 6.26
CA GLY A 60 12.84 -4.88 7.12
C GLY A 60 13.05 -4.66 8.61
N LYS A 61 14.07 -3.89 9.02
CA LYS A 61 14.42 -3.61 10.41
C LYS A 61 14.15 -2.16 10.78
N ASP A 62 13.95 -1.90 12.06
CA ASP A 62 13.73 -0.55 12.59
C ASP A 62 12.60 0.25 11.90
N GLY A 63 11.61 -0.46 11.34
CA GLY A 63 10.49 0.12 10.61
C GLY A 63 10.73 0.36 9.11
N ASN A 64 11.92 0.01 8.60
CA ASN A 64 12.20 0.02 7.17
C ASN A 64 11.37 -1.03 6.43
N PRO A 65 11.01 -0.79 5.15
CA PRO A 65 10.45 -1.83 4.29
C PRO A 65 11.45 -2.97 4.10
N ALA A 66 10.96 -4.16 3.77
CA ALA A 66 11.78 -5.33 3.45
C ALA A 66 11.69 -5.62 1.95
N TYR A 67 12.75 -5.34 1.19
CA TYR A 67 12.80 -5.61 -0.25
C TYR A 67 13.83 -6.68 -0.59
N VAL A 68 13.59 -7.44 -1.66
CA VAL A 68 14.56 -8.40 -2.22
C VAL A 68 14.62 -8.24 -3.73
N ALA A 69 15.81 -8.36 -4.30
CA ALA A 69 15.98 -8.41 -5.74
C ALA A 69 16.09 -9.86 -6.23
N VAL A 70 15.44 -10.16 -7.35
CA VAL A 70 15.57 -11.42 -8.10
C VAL A 70 15.57 -11.12 -9.59
N ASP A 71 16.63 -11.52 -10.30
CA ASP A 71 16.87 -11.20 -11.72
C ASP A 71 16.73 -9.70 -12.02
N GLY A 72 17.25 -8.86 -11.12
CA GLY A 72 17.16 -7.41 -11.24
C GLY A 72 15.79 -6.81 -10.95
N VAL A 73 14.76 -7.60 -10.63
CA VAL A 73 13.43 -7.12 -10.23
C VAL A 73 13.36 -7.01 -8.72
N ILE A 74 12.88 -5.87 -8.20
CA ILE A 74 12.75 -5.61 -6.76
C ILE A 74 11.32 -5.92 -6.31
N TYR A 75 11.21 -6.83 -5.37
CA TYR A 75 9.96 -7.29 -4.77
C TYR A 75 9.81 -6.77 -3.35
N ASP A 76 8.62 -6.28 -3.02
CA ASP A 76 8.25 -5.87 -1.67
C ASP A 76 7.74 -7.07 -0.87
N VAL A 77 8.53 -7.50 0.11
CA VAL A 77 8.20 -8.61 1.01
C VAL A 77 7.84 -8.13 2.43
N THR A 78 7.62 -6.83 2.62
CA THR A 78 7.34 -6.21 3.94
C THR A 78 6.15 -6.86 4.63
N GLU A 79 5.05 -7.09 3.90
CA GLU A 79 3.83 -7.71 4.43
C GLU A 79 3.85 -9.25 4.38
N SER A 80 4.97 -9.84 3.91
CA SER A 80 5.12 -11.28 3.81
C SER A 80 5.49 -11.86 5.17
N ARG A 81 4.55 -12.58 5.81
CA ARG A 81 4.78 -13.22 7.12
C ARG A 81 6.09 -14.02 7.23
N PRO A 82 6.53 -14.80 6.23
CA PRO A 82 7.81 -15.50 6.29
C PRO A 82 9.06 -14.60 6.36
N TRP A 83 8.94 -13.32 6.02
CA TRP A 83 10.00 -12.30 6.01
C TRP A 83 9.91 -11.33 7.20
N SER A 84 9.09 -11.63 8.21
CA SER A 84 8.93 -10.80 9.40
C SER A 84 10.29 -10.48 10.05
N GLY A 85 10.58 -9.18 10.25
CA GLY A 85 11.85 -8.71 10.80
C GLY A 85 13.00 -8.73 9.80
N GLY A 86 12.70 -8.85 8.50
CA GLY A 86 13.69 -8.76 7.43
C GLY A 86 14.49 -10.03 7.20
N GLU A 87 14.12 -11.16 7.79
CA GLU A 87 14.88 -12.41 7.73
C GLU A 87 13.97 -13.58 7.31
N HIS A 88 14.50 -14.46 6.46
CA HIS A 88 13.84 -15.70 6.05
C HIS A 88 14.86 -16.81 5.80
N ASN A 89 14.78 -17.91 6.56
CA ASN A 89 15.63 -19.10 6.36
C ASN A 89 17.14 -18.82 6.29
N GLY A 90 17.65 -17.84 7.05
CA GLY A 90 19.06 -17.46 7.06
C GLY A 90 19.47 -16.44 6.00
N PHE A 91 18.51 -15.92 5.22
CA PHE A 91 18.70 -14.82 4.29
C PHE A 91 18.03 -13.57 4.80
N SER A 92 18.66 -12.42 4.54
CA SER A 92 18.16 -11.10 4.94
C SER A 92 17.63 -10.34 3.74
N ALA A 93 16.62 -9.50 3.96
CA ALA A 93 16.16 -8.50 2.99
C ALA A 93 17.27 -7.45 2.73
N GLY A 94 17.02 -6.59 1.75
CA GLY A 94 17.96 -5.59 1.24
C GLY A 94 19.07 -6.18 0.35
N LYS A 95 18.81 -7.32 -0.30
CA LYS A 95 19.81 -8.06 -1.10
C LYS A 95 19.24 -8.57 -2.41
N ASP A 96 20.14 -8.80 -3.37
CA ASP A 96 19.88 -9.69 -4.49
C ASP A 96 20.00 -11.14 -4.01
N LEU A 97 18.91 -11.88 -4.13
CA LEU A 97 18.78 -13.28 -3.71
C LEU A 97 18.46 -14.20 -4.91
N THR A 98 18.86 -13.78 -6.12
CA THR A 98 18.62 -14.51 -7.37
C THR A 98 19.14 -15.94 -7.28
N ARG A 99 20.38 -16.13 -6.83
CA ARG A 99 20.97 -17.47 -6.71
C ARG A 99 20.26 -18.28 -5.64
N GLU A 100 20.02 -17.67 -4.49
CA GLU A 100 19.44 -18.31 -3.31
C GLU A 100 18.04 -18.83 -3.62
N ILE A 101 17.20 -18.05 -4.30
CA ILE A 101 15.86 -18.49 -4.66
C ILE A 101 15.87 -19.54 -5.78
N LYS A 102 16.85 -19.52 -6.70
CA LYS A 102 16.90 -20.47 -7.84
C LYS A 102 17.58 -21.80 -7.51
N GLU A 103 18.61 -21.77 -6.66
CA GLU A 103 19.53 -22.90 -6.48
C GLU A 103 19.47 -23.49 -5.06
N VAL A 104 19.15 -22.67 -4.05
CA VAL A 104 19.19 -23.10 -2.64
C VAL A 104 17.78 -23.36 -2.08
N SER A 105 16.81 -22.54 -2.46
CA SER A 105 15.44 -22.63 -1.97
C SER A 105 14.74 -23.90 -2.47
N PRO A 106 14.05 -24.66 -1.60
CA PRO A 106 13.25 -25.82 -2.01
C PRO A 106 11.93 -25.43 -2.71
N HIS A 107 11.64 -24.14 -2.87
CA HIS A 107 10.36 -23.64 -3.40
C HIS A 107 10.51 -22.82 -4.69
N GLY A 108 11.69 -22.28 -4.97
CA GLY A 108 11.96 -21.57 -6.21
C GLY A 108 11.24 -20.22 -6.35
N VAL A 109 11.37 -19.63 -7.55
CA VAL A 109 10.74 -18.37 -7.96
C VAL A 109 9.21 -18.40 -7.96
N SER A 110 8.59 -19.57 -7.85
CA SER A 110 7.12 -19.72 -7.75
C SER A 110 6.52 -18.94 -6.56
N LYS A 111 7.33 -18.65 -5.54
CA LYS A 111 6.92 -17.87 -4.36
C LYS A 111 6.90 -16.36 -4.59
N LEU A 112 7.41 -15.88 -5.71
CA LEU A 112 7.30 -14.47 -6.10
C LEU A 112 5.96 -14.14 -6.75
N VAL A 113 5.15 -15.15 -7.10
CA VAL A 113 3.83 -14.94 -7.70
C VAL A 113 2.92 -14.19 -6.73
N GLY A 114 2.46 -13.00 -7.13
CA GLY A 114 1.60 -12.14 -6.35
C GLY A 114 2.32 -11.28 -5.30
N ILE A 115 3.65 -11.39 -5.20
CA ILE A 115 4.44 -10.43 -4.43
C ILE A 115 4.51 -9.11 -5.23
N PRO A 116 4.25 -7.95 -4.62
CA PRO A 116 4.32 -6.68 -5.31
C PRO A 116 5.71 -6.42 -5.90
N VAL A 117 5.75 -6.01 -7.17
CA VAL A 117 6.96 -5.48 -7.81
C VAL A 117 6.98 -3.98 -7.59
N VAL A 118 8.07 -3.47 -7.03
CA VAL A 118 8.21 -2.05 -6.70
C VAL A 118 9.26 -1.34 -7.54
N GLY A 119 10.14 -2.09 -8.21
CA GLY A 119 11.24 -1.49 -8.96
C GLY A 119 12.18 -2.48 -9.63
N ARG A 120 13.34 -1.96 -10.01
CA ARG A 120 14.44 -2.72 -10.62
C ARG A 120 15.81 -2.28 -10.09
N LEU A 121 16.80 -3.14 -10.22
CA LEU A 121 18.19 -2.77 -9.97
C LEU A 121 18.72 -1.88 -11.10
N ALA A 122 19.48 -0.85 -10.73
CA ALA A 122 20.13 0.08 -11.66
C ALA A 122 21.16 -0.64 -12.54
N ASP A 123 21.94 -1.51 -11.92
CA ASP A 123 22.96 -2.32 -12.57
C ASP A 123 22.55 -3.79 -12.44
N THR A 124 22.04 -4.36 -13.53
CA THR A 124 21.76 -5.79 -13.58
C THR A 124 23.09 -6.53 -13.80
N PRO A 125 23.51 -7.45 -12.92
CA PRO A 125 24.75 -8.20 -13.11
C PRO A 125 24.72 -9.13 -14.34
#